data_AF-A0A1G9IHL4-F1
#
_entry.id   AF-A0A1G9IHL4-F1
#
_cell.length_a   1.000
_cell.length_b   1.000
_cell.length_c   1.000
_cell.angle_alpha   90.00
_cell.angle_beta   90.00
_cell.angle_gamma   90.00
#
_symmetry.space_group_name_H-M   'P 1'
#
loop_
_entity.id
_entity.type
_entity.pdbx_description
1 polymer ?
#
loop_
_entity_poly.entity_id
_entity_poly.type
_entity_poly.pdbx_seq_one_letter_code
_entity_poly.pdbx_strand_id
1 'polypeptide(L)'
;MEKSIEDIWKEGFLKTDALIAPKINKLYSQKSIHVIDKFKRMFKINLIAIVAFSFIFLIVSFFIGIPITGVIFFVTLSVLVFINKKLLNDLEKIDLGVSSYQYLKAFNQWKNKQIAINKRMSKFLYPIIFISMILGFWFKDAEGIPLGERLVNEIRIGFPDVYLVYGIPLIGIISVILILVLLAFFGGQIYKWDLNIVYGRVFKKLEELMTDIESLRS
;
A
#
# COMPACT_ATOMS: atom_id res chain seq x y z
N MET A 1 12.87 -53.15 -40.71
CA MET A 1 12.86 -51.74 -41.12
C MET A 1 12.51 -50.91 -39.90
N GLU A 2 13.48 -50.17 -39.39
CA GLU A 2 13.27 -49.22 -38.30
C GLU A 2 12.32 -48.11 -38.76
N LYS A 3 11.47 -47.62 -37.85
CA LYS A 3 10.42 -46.63 -38.16
C LYS A 3 11.03 -45.38 -38.79
N SER A 4 10.38 -44.84 -39.82
CA SER A 4 10.78 -43.55 -40.43
C SER A 4 10.76 -42.46 -39.35
N ILE A 5 11.67 -41.49 -39.44
CA ILE A 5 11.64 -40.29 -38.59
C ILE A 5 10.25 -39.64 -38.67
N GLU A 6 9.61 -39.68 -39.83
CA GLU A 6 8.27 -39.13 -40.04
C GLU A 6 7.18 -39.92 -39.29
N ASP A 7 7.33 -41.23 -39.15
CA ASP A 7 6.43 -42.07 -38.33
C ASP A 7 6.64 -41.81 -36.84
N ILE A 8 7.88 -41.56 -36.41
CA ILE A 8 8.20 -41.18 -35.02
C ILE A 8 7.58 -39.81 -34.69
N TRP A 9 7.66 -38.85 -35.62
CA TRP A 9 7.06 -37.53 -35.45
C TRP A 9 5.52 -37.60 -35.46
N LYS A 10 4.92 -38.38 -36.36
CA LYS A 10 3.46 -38.58 -36.40
C LYS A 10 2.96 -39.32 -35.17
N GLU A 11 3.62 -40.37 -34.69
CA GLU A 11 3.22 -41.07 -33.46
C GLU A 11 3.42 -40.21 -32.20
N GLY A 12 4.43 -39.33 -32.19
CA GLY A 12 4.68 -38.40 -31.10
C GLY A 12 3.62 -37.28 -30.98
N PHE A 13 3.06 -36.84 -32.11
CA PHE A 13 2.01 -35.81 -32.15
C PHE A 13 0.58 -36.35 -32.16
N LEU A 14 0.34 -37.55 -32.69
CA LEU A 14 -1.00 -38.18 -32.77
C LEU A 14 -1.39 -38.94 -31.50
N LYS A 15 -0.48 -39.14 -30.54
CA LYS A 15 -0.86 -39.54 -29.16
C LYS A 15 -1.36 -38.34 -28.36
N THR A 16 -2.41 -37.72 -28.87
CA THR A 16 -3.17 -36.64 -28.23
C THR A 16 -3.97 -37.14 -27.01
N ASP A 17 -3.98 -38.45 -26.75
CA ASP A 17 -4.56 -39.07 -25.54
C ASP A 17 -3.61 -39.12 -24.34
N ALA A 18 -2.38 -38.63 -24.48
CA ALA A 18 -1.42 -38.59 -23.39
C ALA A 18 -1.62 -37.36 -22.48
N LEU A 19 -2.73 -37.30 -21.73
CA LEU A 19 -2.77 -36.71 -20.38
C LEU A 19 -1.92 -35.43 -20.18
N ILE A 20 -2.08 -34.40 -21.03
CA ILE A 20 -1.36 -33.12 -20.84
C ILE A 20 -2.07 -32.26 -19.76
N ALA A 21 -3.33 -32.56 -19.45
CA ALA A 21 -4.16 -31.86 -18.47
C ALA A 21 -3.60 -31.79 -17.02
N PRO A 22 -3.00 -32.84 -16.43
CA PRO A 22 -2.50 -32.78 -15.04
C PRO A 22 -1.21 -31.96 -14.90
N LYS A 23 -0.29 -32.03 -15.88
CA LYS A 23 1.00 -31.33 -15.82
C LYS A 23 0.83 -29.82 -15.97
N ILE A 24 -0.05 -29.37 -16.88
CA ILE A 24 -0.37 -27.95 -17.05
C ILE A 24 -1.03 -27.39 -15.79
N ASN A 25 -2.04 -28.08 -15.23
CA ASN A 25 -2.67 -27.65 -13.97
C ASN A 25 -1.68 -27.59 -12.80
N LYS A 26 -0.75 -28.54 -12.71
CA LYS A 26 0.31 -28.54 -11.69
C LYS A 26 1.27 -27.35 -11.84
N LEU A 27 1.63 -26.98 -13.08
CA LEU A 27 2.47 -25.80 -13.36
C LEU A 27 1.77 -24.49 -12.97
N TYR A 28 0.50 -24.29 -13.37
CA TYR A 28 -0.26 -23.09 -13.00
C TYR A 28 -0.50 -23.01 -11.49
N SER A 29 -0.78 -24.14 -10.83
CA SER A 29 -0.86 -24.22 -9.38
C SER A 29 0.45 -23.76 -8.74
N GLN A 30 1.59 -24.34 -9.09
CA GLN A 30 2.90 -23.94 -8.57
C GLN A 30 3.22 -22.46 -8.84
N LYS A 31 2.93 -21.96 -10.04
CA LYS A 31 3.19 -20.56 -10.41
C LYS A 31 2.32 -19.59 -9.60
N SER A 32 1.03 -19.88 -9.42
CA SER A 32 0.12 -19.08 -8.58
C SER A 32 0.54 -19.04 -7.12
N ILE A 33 0.91 -20.20 -6.56
CA ILE A 33 1.44 -20.34 -5.20
C ILE A 33 2.68 -19.48 -5.02
N HIS A 34 3.65 -19.62 -5.91
CA HIS A 34 4.91 -18.88 -5.83
C HIS A 34 4.71 -17.35 -5.92
N VAL A 35 3.82 -16.86 -6.79
CA VAL A 35 3.56 -15.42 -6.92
C VAL A 35 2.81 -14.88 -5.70
N ILE A 36 1.82 -15.61 -5.17
CA ILE A 36 1.08 -15.21 -3.98
C ILE A 36 1.95 -15.29 -2.72
N ASP A 37 2.80 -16.29 -2.58
CA ASP A 37 3.73 -16.40 -1.44
C ASP A 37 4.78 -15.29 -1.47
N LYS A 38 5.26 -14.92 -2.67
CA LYS A 38 6.07 -13.72 -2.85
C LYS A 38 5.31 -12.48 -2.40
N PHE A 39 4.04 -12.34 -2.77
CA PHE A 39 3.20 -11.23 -2.29
C PHE A 39 3.07 -11.22 -0.76
N LYS A 40 2.72 -12.36 -0.14
CA LYS A 40 2.60 -12.51 1.32
C LYS A 40 3.88 -12.07 2.03
N ARG A 41 5.04 -12.53 1.54
CA ARG A 41 6.35 -12.14 2.07
C ARG A 41 6.59 -10.63 1.94
N MET A 42 6.33 -10.04 0.78
CA MET A 42 6.47 -8.59 0.56
C MET A 42 5.53 -7.79 1.48
N PHE A 43 4.29 -8.25 1.66
CA PHE A 43 3.32 -7.61 2.54
C PHE A 43 3.74 -7.67 4.01
N LYS A 44 4.24 -8.83 4.47
CA LYS A 44 4.79 -8.99 5.83
C LYS A 44 6.00 -8.09 6.08
N ILE A 45 6.95 -8.03 5.13
CA ILE A 45 8.12 -7.14 5.23
C ILE A 45 7.69 -5.67 5.30
N ASN A 46 6.72 -5.26 4.47
CA ASN A 46 6.20 -3.90 4.50
C ASN A 46 5.61 -3.53 5.87
N LEU A 47 4.83 -4.43 6.49
CA LEU A 47 4.30 -4.18 7.84
C LEU A 47 5.41 -4.07 8.89
N ILE A 48 6.43 -4.93 8.84
CA ILE A 48 7.58 -4.86 9.75
C ILE A 48 8.35 -3.54 9.54
N ALA A 49 8.55 -3.13 8.29
CA ALA A 49 9.22 -1.87 7.97
C ALA A 49 8.45 -0.67 8.50
N ILE A 50 7.11 -0.66 8.41
CA ILE A 50 6.27 0.40 8.98
C ILE A 50 6.41 0.45 10.51
N VAL A 51 6.41 -0.71 11.18
CA VAL A 51 6.62 -0.77 12.63
C VAL A 51 8.00 -0.20 12.99
N ALA A 52 9.07 -0.69 12.37
CA ALA A 52 10.42 -0.22 12.63
C ALA A 52 10.55 1.30 12.38
N PHE A 53 10.04 1.77 11.25
CA PHE A 53 10.02 3.19 10.91
C PHE A 53 9.25 4.00 11.96
N SER A 54 8.09 3.52 12.42
CA SER A 54 7.29 4.26 13.41
C SER A 54 8.03 4.47 14.73
N PHE A 55 8.76 3.46 15.22
CA PHE A 55 9.59 3.58 16.42
C PHE A 55 10.80 4.49 16.20
N ILE A 56 11.51 4.32 15.08
CA ILE A 56 12.67 5.16 14.75
C ILE A 56 12.24 6.63 14.65
N PHE A 57 11.16 6.91 13.92
CA PHE A 57 10.64 8.26 13.74
C PHE A 57 10.18 8.86 15.07
N LEU A 58 9.52 8.07 15.93
CA LEU A 58 9.15 8.51 17.27
C LEU A 58 10.40 8.95 18.05
N ILE A 59 11.43 8.11 18.14
CA ILE A 59 12.67 8.43 18.87
C ILE A 59 13.32 9.70 18.31
N VAL A 60 13.52 9.75 16.98
CA VAL A 60 14.13 10.91 16.31
C VAL A 60 13.34 12.19 16.57
N SER A 61 12.00 12.13 16.56
CA SER A 61 11.14 13.30 16.76
C SER A 61 11.38 14.02 18.09
N PHE A 62 11.72 13.29 19.16
CA PHE A 62 12.08 13.89 20.44
C PHE A 62 13.41 14.63 20.35
N PHE A 63 14.41 14.05 19.68
CA PHE A 63 15.72 14.68 19.49
C PHE A 63 15.66 15.95 18.65
N ILE A 64 14.76 16.03 17.67
CA ILE A 64 14.62 17.20 16.78
C ILE A 64 13.57 18.21 17.26
N GLY A 65 12.99 18.01 18.44
CA GLY A 65 12.06 18.96 19.09
C GLY A 65 10.64 18.96 18.54
N ILE A 66 10.17 17.88 17.89
CA ILE A 66 8.78 17.73 17.41
C ILE A 66 8.08 16.48 17.97
N PRO A 67 8.09 16.26 19.30
CA PRO A 67 7.58 15.03 19.91
C PRO A 67 6.09 14.77 19.62
N ILE A 68 5.28 15.84 19.52
CA ILE A 68 3.84 15.74 19.21
C ILE A 68 3.63 15.06 17.85
N THR A 69 4.39 15.47 16.83
CA THR A 69 4.34 14.85 15.48
C THR A 69 4.75 13.39 15.54
N GLY A 70 5.83 13.07 16.26
CA GLY A 70 6.28 11.69 16.43
C GLY A 70 5.23 10.80 17.05
N VAL A 71 4.56 11.25 18.12
CA VAL A 71 3.49 10.51 18.79
C VAL A 71 2.30 10.30 17.85
N ILE A 72 1.85 11.33 17.13
CA ILE A 72 0.73 11.20 16.18
C ILE A 72 1.08 10.22 15.05
N PHE A 73 2.29 10.32 14.48
CA PHE A 73 2.77 9.37 13.46
C PHE A 73 2.79 7.95 14.01
N PHE A 74 3.36 7.74 15.19
CA PHE A 74 3.46 6.43 15.82
C PHE A 74 2.09 5.79 16.02
N VAL A 75 1.13 6.52 16.59
CA VAL A 75 -0.24 6.03 16.80
C VAL A 75 -0.92 5.75 15.47
N THR A 76 -0.82 6.66 14.50
CA THR A 76 -1.45 6.52 13.18
C THR A 76 -0.92 5.29 12.43
N LEU A 77 0.39 5.11 12.40
CA LEU A 77 1.04 3.96 11.77
C LEU A 77 0.74 2.66 12.52
N SER A 78 0.66 2.70 13.86
CA SER A 78 0.27 1.54 14.68
C SER A 78 -1.14 1.07 14.36
N VAL A 79 -2.10 1.99 14.21
CA VAL A 79 -3.47 1.67 13.78
C VAL A 79 -3.47 1.06 12.38
N LEU A 80 -2.69 1.62 11.45
CA LEU A 80 -2.55 1.07 10.10
C LEU A 80 -2.01 -0.35 10.12
N VAL A 81 -0.96 -0.60 10.90
CA VAL A 81 -0.35 -1.93 11.04
C VAL A 81 -1.33 -2.90 11.66
N PHE A 82 -2.04 -2.51 12.72
CA PHE A 82 -3.02 -3.37 13.37
C PHE A 82 -4.11 -3.85 12.40
N ILE A 83 -4.68 -2.94 11.61
CA ILE A 83 -5.71 -3.28 10.61
C ILE A 83 -5.12 -4.18 9.52
N ASN A 84 -3.97 -3.83 8.96
CA ASN A 84 -3.37 -4.61 7.88
C ASN A 84 -2.79 -5.94 8.35
N LYS A 85 -2.43 -6.08 9.63
CA LYS A 85 -2.03 -7.37 10.21
C LYS A 85 -3.21 -8.33 10.26
N LYS A 86 -4.43 -7.85 10.58
CA LYS A 86 -5.65 -8.68 10.47
C LYS A 86 -5.88 -9.13 9.03
N LEU A 87 -5.69 -8.24 8.05
CA LEU A 87 -5.80 -8.58 6.63
C LEU A 87 -4.73 -9.59 6.18
N LEU A 88 -3.49 -9.47 6.66
CA LEU A 88 -2.45 -10.47 6.40
C LEU A 88 -2.84 -11.83 6.98
N ASN A 89 -3.37 -11.87 8.20
CA ASN A 89 -3.80 -13.13 8.82
C ASN A 89 -4.99 -13.76 8.05
N ASP A 90 -5.91 -12.94 7.50
CA ASP A 90 -6.96 -13.43 6.59
C ASP A 90 -6.37 -14.04 5.31
N LEU A 91 -5.33 -13.42 4.75
CA LEU A 91 -4.64 -13.91 3.55
C LEU A 91 -3.90 -15.23 3.79
N GLU A 92 -3.30 -15.39 4.96
CA GLU A 92 -2.57 -16.61 5.33
C GLU A 92 -3.51 -17.82 5.50
N LYS A 93 -4.80 -17.60 5.75
CA LYS A 93 -5.83 -18.65 5.86
C LYS A 93 -6.38 -19.14 4.52
N ILE A 94 -6.03 -18.50 3.40
CA ILE A 94 -6.51 -18.95 2.09
C ILE A 94 -5.91 -20.33 1.80
N ASP A 95 -6.77 -21.33 1.71
CA ASP A 95 -6.41 -22.73 1.50
C ASP A 95 -5.78 -22.97 0.12
N LEU A 96 -4.68 -23.72 0.10
CA LEU A 96 -3.93 -24.15 -1.07
C LEU A 96 -4.46 -25.48 -1.65
N GLY A 97 -5.29 -26.21 -0.90
CA GLY A 97 -5.81 -27.54 -1.28
C GLY A 97 -6.89 -27.51 -2.35
N VAL A 98 -7.41 -26.32 -2.68
CA VAL A 98 -8.38 -26.08 -3.76
C VAL A 98 -7.66 -25.79 -5.09
N SER A 99 -8.35 -26.01 -6.20
CA SER A 99 -7.82 -25.77 -7.56
C SER A 99 -7.12 -24.40 -7.69
N SER A 100 -6.07 -24.31 -8.53
CA SER A 100 -5.31 -23.07 -8.77
C SER A 100 -6.19 -21.85 -9.08
N TYR A 101 -7.30 -22.09 -9.79
CA TYR A 101 -8.32 -21.10 -10.08
C TYR A 101 -9.00 -20.55 -8.82
N GLN A 102 -9.43 -21.42 -7.89
CA GLN A 102 -10.05 -21.00 -6.63
C GLN A 102 -9.07 -20.24 -5.74
N TYR A 103 -7.80 -20.64 -5.72
CA TYR A 103 -6.77 -19.93 -4.97
C TYR A 103 -6.56 -18.50 -5.48
N LEU A 104 -6.42 -18.32 -6.80
CA LEU A 104 -6.33 -16.99 -7.41
C LEU A 104 -7.59 -16.15 -7.19
N LYS A 105 -8.78 -16.77 -7.22
CA LYS A 105 -10.06 -16.08 -7.05
C LYS A 105 -10.22 -15.57 -5.61
N ALA A 106 -9.89 -16.41 -4.63
CA ALA A 106 -9.87 -16.04 -3.22
C ALA A 106 -8.86 -14.91 -2.96
N PHE A 107 -7.67 -14.99 -3.56
CA PHE A 107 -6.68 -13.91 -3.49
C PHE A 107 -7.23 -12.60 -4.08
N ASN A 108 -7.88 -12.64 -5.25
CA ASN A 108 -8.42 -11.45 -5.89
C ASN A 108 -9.53 -10.79 -5.04
N GLN A 109 -10.39 -11.59 -4.42
CA GLN A 109 -11.40 -11.11 -3.48
C GLN A 109 -10.75 -10.45 -2.25
N TRP A 110 -9.74 -11.12 -1.67
CA TRP A 110 -8.96 -10.57 -0.56
C TRP A 110 -8.28 -9.25 -0.94
N LYS A 111 -7.64 -9.18 -2.11
CA LYS A 111 -6.97 -7.98 -2.65
C LYS A 111 -7.96 -6.82 -2.72
N ASN A 112 -9.13 -7.04 -3.31
CA ASN A 112 -10.15 -6.00 -3.44
C ASN A 112 -10.67 -5.51 -2.08
N LYS A 113 -10.85 -6.42 -1.11
CA LYS A 113 -11.18 -6.06 0.29
C LYS A 113 -10.08 -5.22 0.93
N GLN A 114 -8.82 -5.63 0.79
CA GLN A 114 -7.65 -4.93 1.32
C GLN A 114 -7.54 -3.52 0.75
N ILE A 115 -7.71 -3.37 -0.58
CA ILE A 115 -7.72 -2.07 -1.27
C ILE A 115 -8.87 -1.19 -0.77
N ALA A 116 -10.09 -1.72 -0.66
CA ALA A 116 -11.25 -0.94 -0.24
C ALA A 116 -11.09 -0.38 1.18
N ILE A 117 -10.61 -1.21 2.11
CA ILE A 117 -10.37 -0.81 3.51
C ILE A 117 -9.31 0.29 3.57
N ASN A 118 -8.15 0.07 2.94
CA ASN A 118 -7.06 1.03 3.00
C ASN A 118 -7.37 2.32 2.24
N LYS A 119 -8.10 2.25 1.12
CA LYS A 119 -8.60 3.44 0.43
C LYS A 119 -9.47 4.32 1.32
N ARG A 120 -10.32 3.71 2.17
CA ARG A 120 -11.14 4.45 3.16
C ARG A 120 -10.27 5.03 4.27
N MET A 121 -9.32 4.25 4.79
CA MET A 121 -8.39 4.72 5.82
C MET A 121 -7.55 5.90 5.36
N SER A 122 -7.06 5.86 4.12
CA SER A 122 -6.19 6.89 3.56
C SER A 122 -6.85 8.26 3.44
N LYS A 123 -8.18 8.34 3.36
CA LYS A 123 -8.91 9.61 3.45
C LYS A 123 -8.74 10.31 4.80
N PHE A 124 -8.34 9.59 5.84
CA PHE A 124 -8.05 10.14 7.17
C PHE A 124 -6.56 10.17 7.44
N LEU A 125 -5.82 9.14 7.02
CA LEU A 125 -4.39 9.03 7.27
C LEU A 125 -3.61 10.21 6.70
N TYR A 126 -3.78 10.57 5.43
CA TYR A 126 -3.01 11.67 4.85
C TYR A 126 -3.32 13.02 5.51
N PRO A 127 -4.60 13.41 5.74
CA PRO A 127 -4.89 14.60 6.52
C PRO A 127 -4.30 14.61 7.94
N ILE A 128 -4.35 13.50 8.67
CA ILE A 128 -3.77 13.38 10.03
C ILE A 128 -2.25 13.57 9.99
N ILE A 129 -1.58 12.91 9.05
CA ILE A 129 -0.14 13.06 8.85
C ILE A 129 0.20 14.51 8.51
N PHE A 130 -0.53 15.12 7.58
CA PHE A 130 -0.31 16.51 7.19
C PHE A 130 -0.48 17.49 8.36
N ILE A 131 -1.60 17.43 9.09
CA ILE A 131 -1.82 18.34 10.23
C ILE A 131 -0.79 18.10 11.33
N SER A 132 -0.35 16.86 11.56
CA SER A 132 0.70 16.58 12.55
C SER A 132 2.04 17.21 12.19
N MET A 133 2.35 17.33 10.90
CA MET A 133 3.55 18.04 10.42
C MET A 133 3.40 19.56 10.60
N ILE A 134 2.22 20.11 10.31
CA ILE A 134 1.92 21.53 10.56
C ILE A 134 2.07 21.85 12.05
N LEU A 135 1.50 21.04 12.94
CA LEU A 135 1.62 21.22 14.38
C LEU A 135 3.06 21.08 14.87
N GLY A 136 3.79 20.10 14.34
CA GLY A 136 5.22 19.92 14.65
C GLY A 136 6.04 21.14 14.30
N PHE A 137 5.87 21.65 13.08
CA PHE A 137 6.52 22.88 12.67
C PHE A 137 6.08 24.06 13.54
N TRP A 138 4.78 24.24 13.76
CA TRP A 138 4.23 25.39 14.46
C TRP A 138 4.77 25.54 15.89
N PHE A 139 4.83 24.44 16.63
CA PHE A 139 5.25 24.42 18.04
C PHE A 139 6.73 24.11 18.26
N LYS A 140 7.50 23.85 17.21
CA LYS A 140 8.94 23.63 17.34
C LYS A 140 9.59 24.91 17.84
N ASP A 141 10.27 24.83 18.97
CA ASP A 141 11.09 25.93 19.47
C ASP A 141 12.32 26.12 18.57
N ALA A 142 12.58 27.39 18.23
CA ALA A 142 13.85 27.82 17.69
C ALA A 142 14.29 29.04 18.51
N GLU A 143 15.45 28.94 19.16
CA GLU A 143 16.05 30.01 19.98
C GLU A 143 15.05 30.70 20.94
N GLY A 144 14.20 29.92 21.61
CA GLY A 144 13.25 30.40 22.62
C GLY A 144 11.94 30.98 22.08
N ILE A 145 11.69 30.89 20.77
CA ILE A 145 10.44 31.32 20.14
C ILE A 145 9.93 30.19 19.21
N PRO A 146 8.64 29.80 19.29
CA PRO A 146 8.06 28.85 18.35
C PRO A 146 8.21 29.29 16.89
N LEU A 147 8.56 28.36 16.01
CA LEU A 147 8.71 28.63 14.57
C LEU A 147 7.42 29.20 13.95
N GLY A 148 6.23 28.80 14.44
CA GLY A 148 4.96 29.37 14.02
C GLY A 148 4.90 30.88 14.25
N GLU A 149 5.27 31.34 15.44
CA GLU A 149 5.30 32.77 15.78
C GLU A 149 6.34 33.54 14.97
N ARG A 150 7.54 32.97 14.80
CA ARG A 150 8.57 33.53 13.91
C ARG A 150 8.04 33.74 12.49
N LEU A 151 7.37 32.73 11.93
CA LEU A 151 6.77 32.83 10.60
C LEU A 151 5.74 33.96 10.52
N VAL A 152 4.88 34.12 11.53
CA VAL A 152 3.88 35.21 11.55
C VAL A 152 4.57 36.58 11.61
N ASN A 153 5.63 36.72 12.40
CA ASN A 153 6.37 37.98 12.51
C ASN A 153 7.00 38.36 11.16
N GLU A 154 7.64 37.42 10.46
CA GLU A 154 8.19 37.65 9.12
C GLU A 154 7.11 38.04 8.10
N ILE A 155 5.95 37.37 8.14
CA ILE A 155 4.81 37.72 7.27
C ILE A 155 4.35 39.15 7.55
N ARG A 156 4.31 39.58 8.82
CA ARG A 156 3.89 40.95 9.18
C ARG A 156 4.88 42.02 8.68
N ILE A 157 6.17 41.71 8.61
CA ILE A 157 7.16 42.63 8.03
C ILE A 157 6.89 42.85 6.53
N GLY A 158 6.60 41.78 5.79
CA GLY A 158 6.29 41.86 4.36
C GLY A 158 4.87 42.34 4.04
N PHE A 159 3.91 42.06 4.92
CA PHE A 159 2.49 42.38 4.76
C PHE A 159 1.91 42.94 6.08
N PRO A 160 2.15 44.23 6.40
CA PRO A 160 1.75 44.82 7.68
C PRO A 160 0.25 44.75 7.97
N ASP A 161 -0.58 44.85 6.93
CA ASP A 161 -2.05 44.82 7.04
C ASP A 161 -2.64 43.40 6.94
N VAL A 162 -1.82 42.35 7.13
CA VAL A 162 -2.28 40.96 7.08
C VAL A 162 -3.35 40.69 8.15
N TYR A 163 -4.48 40.15 7.72
CA TYR A 163 -5.57 39.82 8.64
C TYR A 163 -5.23 38.57 9.47
N LEU A 164 -5.22 38.73 10.79
CA LEU A 164 -4.89 37.68 11.75
C LEU A 164 -6.14 37.22 12.50
N VAL A 165 -6.25 35.90 12.70
CA VAL A 165 -7.28 35.27 13.56
C VAL A 165 -6.53 34.47 14.63
N TYR A 166 -6.72 34.85 15.90
CA TYR A 166 -5.97 34.27 17.03
C TYR A 166 -4.44 34.26 16.85
N GLY A 167 -3.89 35.31 16.22
CA GLY A 167 -2.46 35.43 15.95
C GLY A 167 -1.96 34.65 14.73
N ILE A 168 -2.84 33.94 14.00
CA ILE A 168 -2.50 33.19 12.78
C ILE A 168 -3.03 33.94 11.55
N PRO A 169 -2.23 34.13 10.49
CA PRO A 169 -2.70 34.70 9.23
C PRO A 169 -3.87 33.91 8.66
N LEU A 170 -4.98 34.60 8.36
CA LEU A 170 -6.20 33.98 7.81
C LEU A 170 -5.90 33.21 6.52
N ILE A 171 -5.02 33.75 5.67
CA ILE A 171 -4.59 33.08 4.44
C ILE A 171 -3.91 31.72 4.72
N GLY A 172 -3.15 31.61 5.81
CA GLY A 172 -2.53 30.36 6.24
C GLY A 172 -3.57 29.34 6.70
N ILE A 173 -4.57 29.77 7.48
CA ILE A 173 -5.68 28.92 7.92
C ILE A 173 -6.45 28.37 6.71
N ILE A 174 -6.83 29.25 5.77
CA ILE A 174 -7.54 28.87 4.55
C ILE A 174 -6.71 27.88 3.74
N SER A 175 -5.40 28.11 3.61
CA SER A 175 -4.50 27.23 2.87
C SER A 175 -4.42 25.83 3.50
N VAL A 176 -4.29 25.73 4.83
CA VAL A 176 -4.27 24.45 5.55
C VAL A 176 -5.61 23.72 5.38
N ILE A 177 -6.73 24.41 5.53
CA ILE A 177 -8.08 23.82 5.33
C ILE A 177 -8.23 23.31 3.90
N LEU A 178 -7.82 24.09 2.91
CA LEU A 178 -7.88 23.69 1.50
C LEU A 178 -7.07 22.41 1.25
N ILE A 179 -5.83 22.34 1.75
CA ILE A 179 -4.98 21.14 1.61
C ILE A 179 -5.61 19.95 2.33
N LEU A 180 -6.18 20.12 3.53
CA LEU A 180 -6.86 19.05 4.26
C LEU A 180 -8.06 18.49 3.46
N VAL A 181 -8.87 19.36 2.86
CA VAL A 181 -10.00 18.96 2.01
C VAL A 181 -9.50 18.19 0.79
N LEU A 182 -8.46 18.68 0.12
CA LEU A 182 -7.85 18.00 -1.03
C LEU A 182 -7.29 16.63 -0.64
N LEU A 183 -6.56 16.52 0.47
CA LEU A 183 -6.01 15.25 0.95
C LEU A 183 -7.11 14.27 1.37
N ALA A 184 -8.18 14.74 2.00
CA ALA A 184 -9.31 13.89 2.37
C ALA A 184 -10.06 13.38 1.13
N PHE A 185 -10.22 14.22 0.11
CA PHE A 185 -10.87 13.87 -1.15
C PHE A 185 -10.02 12.90 -1.99
N PHE A 186 -8.75 13.24 -2.21
CA PHE A 186 -7.82 12.47 -3.05
C PHE A 186 -7.08 11.35 -2.32
N GLY A 187 -7.16 11.26 -0.99
CA GLY A 187 -6.38 10.29 -0.21
C GLY A 187 -6.57 8.84 -0.63
N GLY A 188 -7.78 8.46 -1.07
CA GLY A 188 -8.01 7.13 -1.62
C GLY A 188 -7.31 6.88 -2.96
N GLN A 189 -7.10 7.93 -3.77
CA GLN A 189 -6.37 7.83 -5.04
C GLN A 189 -4.86 7.79 -4.80
N ILE A 190 -4.34 8.61 -3.88
CA ILE A 190 -2.93 8.60 -3.46
C ILE A 190 -2.54 7.19 -2.99
N TYR A 191 -3.39 6.57 -2.15
CA TYR A 191 -3.18 5.19 -1.71
C TYR A 191 -3.05 4.19 -2.86
N LYS A 192 -3.86 4.32 -3.90
CA LYS A 192 -3.78 3.42 -5.07
C LYS A 192 -2.45 3.60 -5.80
N TRP A 193 -1.94 4.83 -5.89
CA TRP A 193 -0.63 5.09 -6.47
C TRP A 193 0.47 4.41 -5.65
N ASP A 194 0.48 4.60 -4.33
CA ASP A 194 1.44 3.97 -3.42
C ASP A 194 1.41 2.44 -3.54
N LEU A 195 0.21 1.86 -3.57
CA LEU A 195 0.03 0.42 -3.72
C LEU A 195 0.57 -0.08 -5.07
N ASN A 196 0.32 0.64 -6.16
CA ASN A 196 0.77 0.25 -7.50
C ASN A 196 2.29 0.35 -7.64
N ILE A 197 2.93 1.32 -6.99
CA ILE A 197 4.40 1.45 -6.95
C ILE A 197 5.02 0.20 -6.30
N VAL A 198 4.48 -0.25 -5.17
CA VAL A 198 5.05 -1.36 -4.40
C VAL A 198 4.65 -2.73 -4.97
N TYR A 199 3.37 -2.92 -5.33
CA TYR A 199 2.79 -4.23 -5.63
C TYR A 199 2.30 -4.39 -7.07
N GLY A 200 2.28 -3.34 -7.89
CA GLY A 200 1.68 -3.38 -9.23
C GLY A 200 2.23 -4.49 -10.12
N ARG A 201 3.55 -4.73 -10.07
CA ARG A 201 4.20 -5.83 -10.83
C ARG A 201 3.69 -7.21 -10.41
N VAL A 202 3.37 -7.41 -9.13
CA VAL A 202 2.88 -8.70 -8.62
C VAL A 202 1.40 -8.87 -8.96
N PHE A 203 0.60 -7.81 -8.85
CA PHE A 203 -0.80 -7.83 -9.26
C PHE A 203 -0.97 -8.13 -10.74
N LYS A 204 -0.16 -7.49 -11.61
CA LYS A 204 -0.18 -7.77 -13.05
C LYS A 204 0.06 -9.26 -13.35
N LYS A 205 1.06 -9.86 -12.70
CA LYS A 205 1.35 -11.30 -12.86
C LYS A 205 0.21 -12.22 -12.40
N LEU A 206 -0.51 -11.83 -11.34
CA LEU A 206 -1.64 -12.61 -10.85
C LEU A 206 -2.86 -12.49 -11.76
N GLU A 207 -3.04 -11.34 -12.39
CA GLU A 207 -4.09 -11.08 -13.38
C GLU A 207 -3.84 -11.83 -14.69
N GLU A 208 -2.58 -11.84 -15.18
CA GLU A 208 -2.14 -12.68 -16.31
C GLU A 208 -2.45 -14.16 -16.02
N LEU A 209 -2.05 -14.66 -14.85
CA LEU A 209 -2.32 -16.04 -14.44
C LEU A 209 -3.81 -16.39 -14.37
N MET A 210 -4.65 -15.47 -13.92
CA MET A 210 -6.09 -15.68 -13.89
C MET A 210 -6.65 -15.81 -15.31
N THR A 211 -6.27 -14.88 -16.18
CA THR A 211 -6.73 -14.81 -17.57
C THR A 211 -6.30 -16.05 -18.36
N ASP A 212 -5.06 -16.50 -18.16
CA ASP A 212 -4.55 -17.73 -18.77
C ASP A 212 -5.38 -18.97 -18.35
N ILE A 213 -5.74 -19.09 -17.07
CA ILE A 213 -6.53 -20.23 -16.59
C ILE A 213 -7.99 -20.15 -17.07
N GLU A 214 -8.56 -18.95 -17.19
CA GLU A 214 -9.91 -18.76 -17.70
C GLU A 214 -9.99 -19.09 -19.20
N SER A 215 -9.00 -18.71 -20.00
CA SER A 215 -8.94 -19.05 -21.43
C SER A 215 -8.70 -20.55 -21.68
N LEU A 216 -8.02 -21.26 -20.79
CA LEU A 216 -7.85 -22.71 -20.87
C LEU A 216 -9.12 -23.50 -20.48
N ARG A 217 -10.11 -22.85 -19.88
CA ARG A 217 -11.38 -23.46 -19.43
C ARG A 217 -12.57 -23.14 -20.32
N SER A 218 -12.47 -22.11 -21.17
CA SER A 218 -13.45 -21.73 -22.21
C SER A 218 -13.27 -22.57 -23.47
#